data_AF-A0A200R2S9-F1
#
_entry.id   AF-A0A200R2S9-F1
#
_cell.length_a   1.000
_cell.length_b   1.000
_cell.length_c   1.000
_cell.angle_alpha   90.00
_cell.angle_beta   90.00
_cell.angle_gamma   90.00
#
_symmetry.space_group_name_H-M   'P 1'
#
loop_
_entity.id
_entity.type
_entity.pdbx_description
1 polymer ?
#
loop_
_entity_poly.entity_id
_entity_poly.type
_entity_poly.pdbx_seq_one_letter_code
_entity_poly.pdbx_strand_id
1 'polypeptide(L)'
;MSKNFSNFLKGPDYKETLDILGDGIFNSDSELWSTQRRLAHSLINHRRFHLFLEKTSFEKVKNGLIPVLEHVVEQGLIVDLQDVFQRFTFDSTSILLTGMDPGCLSIKFPNVPFAKALDEAEEALMYRHCMPKICWKLLR
;
A
#
# COMPACT_ATOMS: atom_id res chain seq x y z
N MET A 1 9.32 22.71 -5.82
CA MET A 1 9.53 22.02 -4.53
C MET A 1 9.67 23.07 -3.43
N SER A 2 9.00 22.88 -2.29
CA SER A 2 9.14 23.76 -1.11
C SER A 2 10.60 23.80 -0.66
N LYS A 3 11.12 24.99 -0.32
CA LYS A 3 12.49 25.17 0.20
C LYS A 3 12.59 25.01 1.73
N ASN A 4 11.46 24.82 2.43
CA ASN A 4 11.39 24.87 3.89
C ASN A 4 10.98 23.54 4.55
N PHE A 5 11.31 22.39 3.95
CA PHE A 5 10.95 21.07 4.50
C PHE A 5 11.46 20.82 5.92
N SER A 6 12.61 21.40 6.28
CA SER A 6 13.18 21.32 7.63
C SER A 6 12.26 21.85 8.72
N ASN A 7 11.29 22.72 8.38
CA ASN A 7 10.38 23.33 9.34
C ASN A 7 9.11 22.51 9.59
N PHE A 8 8.89 21.42 8.83
CA PHE A 8 7.67 20.61 8.88
C PHE A 8 8.01 19.13 9.08
N LEU A 9 8.68 18.83 10.19
CA LEU A 9 8.97 17.46 10.61
C LEU A 9 7.70 16.77 11.12
N LYS A 10 7.63 15.45 10.97
CA LYS A 10 6.50 14.65 11.49
C LYS A 10 6.53 14.61 13.02
N GLY A 11 7.72 14.56 13.60
CA GLY A 11 7.92 14.66 15.05
C GLY A 11 7.68 13.34 15.80
N PRO A 12 7.96 13.33 17.12
CA PRO A 12 8.01 12.11 17.91
C PRO A 12 6.64 11.44 18.10
N ASP A 13 5.56 12.21 18.19
CA ASP A 13 4.21 11.65 18.36
C ASP A 13 3.76 10.88 17.11
N TYR A 14 4.07 11.41 15.92
CA TYR A 14 3.81 10.72 14.66
C TYR A 14 4.63 9.42 14.57
N LYS A 15 5.91 9.49 14.96
CA LYS A 15 6.80 8.32 15.00
C LYS A 15 6.30 7.20 15.88
N GLU A 16 5.80 7.56 17.05
CA GLU A 16 5.24 6.60 17.99
C GLU A 16 3.91 6.02 17.49
N THR A 17 3.09 6.83 16.82
CA THR A 17 1.81 6.38 16.26
C THR A 17 2.02 5.32 15.19
N LEU A 18 3.00 5.52 14.30
CA LEU A 18 3.34 4.62 13.18
C LEU A 18 4.57 3.75 13.46
N ASP A 19 4.77 3.34 14.72
CA ASP A 19 5.94 2.58 15.18
C ASP A 19 6.21 1.31 14.36
N ILE A 20 5.16 0.65 13.86
CA ILE A 20 5.26 -0.56 13.02
C ILE A 20 6.01 -0.35 11.70
N LEU A 21 6.08 0.89 11.20
CA LEU A 21 6.80 1.24 9.98
C LEU A 21 8.32 1.45 10.20
N GLY A 22 8.78 1.30 11.45
CA GLY A 22 10.17 1.46 11.84
C GLY A 22 10.71 2.84 11.48
N ASP A 23 11.95 2.90 10.99
CA ASP A 23 12.58 4.13 10.50
C ASP A 23 12.46 4.29 8.97
N GLY A 24 11.42 3.70 8.37
CA GLY A 24 11.17 3.79 6.93
C GLY A 24 10.80 5.20 6.46
N ILE A 25 10.71 5.38 5.14
CA ILE A 25 10.48 6.70 4.49
C ILE A 25 9.21 7.42 4.96
N PHE A 26 8.21 6.68 5.45
CA PHE A 26 6.98 7.28 5.98
C PHE A 26 7.11 7.73 7.44
N ASN A 27 8.06 7.18 8.19
CA ASN A 27 8.21 7.41 9.63
C ASN A 27 9.53 8.09 10.03
N SER A 28 10.44 8.30 9.08
CA SER A 28 11.68 9.04 9.29
C SER A 28 11.52 10.55 9.06
N ASP A 29 12.46 11.34 9.59
CA ASP A 29 12.55 12.80 9.44
C ASP A 29 13.97 13.20 9.00
N SER A 30 14.14 14.45 8.55
CA SER A 30 15.44 15.09 8.27
C SER A 30 16.32 14.30 7.29
N GLU A 31 17.62 14.13 7.59
CA GLU A 31 18.61 13.49 6.69
C GLU A 31 18.28 12.04 6.34
N LEU A 32 17.72 11.28 7.29
CA LEU A 32 17.34 9.89 7.05
C LEU A 32 16.21 9.82 6.02
N TRP A 33 15.18 10.64 6.20
CA TRP A 33 14.08 10.77 5.25
C TRP A 33 14.58 11.25 3.88
N SER A 34 15.42 12.29 3.86
CA SER A 34 15.99 12.87 2.63
C SER A 34 16.76 11.82 1.82
N THR A 35 17.57 11.02 2.48
CA THR A 35 18.35 9.94 1.86
C THR A 35 17.44 8.85 1.29
N GLN A 36 16.48 8.35 2.07
CA GLN A 36 15.52 7.35 1.61
C GLN A 36 14.66 7.87 0.45
N ARG A 37 14.19 9.13 0.53
CA ARG A 37 13.39 9.79 -0.52
C ARG A 37 14.18 9.94 -1.81
N ARG A 38 15.45 10.32 -1.75
CA ARG A 38 16.33 10.40 -2.92
C ARG A 38 16.49 9.04 -3.60
N LEU A 39 16.70 7.98 -2.83
CA LEU A 39 16.82 6.61 -3.35
C LEU A 39 15.50 6.13 -3.98
N ALA A 40 14.38 6.26 -3.28
CA ALA A 40 13.06 5.87 -3.78
C ALA A 40 12.69 6.65 -5.04
N HIS A 41 12.96 7.96 -5.07
CA HIS A 41 12.71 8.80 -6.25
C HIS A 41 13.57 8.37 -7.44
N SER A 42 14.85 8.03 -7.22
CA SER A 42 15.73 7.51 -8.28
C SER A 42 15.20 6.19 -8.85
N LEU A 43 14.77 5.27 -7.99
CA LEU A 43 14.21 3.98 -8.39
C LEU A 43 12.92 4.15 -9.21
N ILE A 44 11.96 4.92 -8.70
CA ILE A 44 10.63 5.08 -9.32
C ILE A 44 10.71 5.80 -10.67
N ASN A 45 11.62 6.76 -10.83
CA ASN A 45 11.81 7.46 -12.10
C ASN A 45 12.72 6.71 -13.09
N HIS A 46 13.25 5.55 -12.70
CA HIS A 46 14.11 4.78 -13.59
C HIS A 46 13.27 4.14 -14.71
N ARG A 47 13.72 4.25 -15.97
CA ARG A 47 13.01 3.70 -17.14
C ARG A 47 12.62 2.23 -16.98
N ARG A 48 13.49 1.41 -16.38
CA ARG A 48 13.20 -0.01 -16.12
C ARG A 48 12.01 -0.20 -15.17
N PHE A 49 11.87 0.67 -14.17
CA PHE A 49 10.72 0.63 -13.27
C PHE A 49 9.43 0.94 -14.03
N HIS A 50 9.42 1.97 -14.88
CA HIS A 50 8.25 2.28 -15.72
C HIS A 50 7.87 1.15 -16.68
N LEU A 51 8.83 0.52 -17.34
CA LEU A 51 8.57 -0.64 -18.21
C LEU A 51 8.01 -1.83 -17.41
N PHE A 52 8.54 -2.06 -16.21
CA PHE A 52 8.04 -3.12 -15.34
C PHE A 52 6.63 -2.83 -14.81
N LEU A 53 6.35 -1.57 -14.46
CA LEU A 53 5.02 -1.08 -14.07
C LEU A 53 4.00 -1.24 -15.18
N GLU A 54 4.34 -0.81 -16.40
CA GLU A 54 3.47 -0.94 -17.56
C GLU A 54 3.15 -2.41 -17.83
N LYS A 55 4.19 -3.26 -17.89
CA LYS A 55 4.03 -4.70 -18.12
C LYS A 55 3.16 -5.35 -17.04
N THR A 56 3.49 -5.13 -15.77
CA THR A 56 2.76 -5.72 -14.63
C THR A 56 1.30 -5.28 -14.63
N SER A 57 1.04 -3.99 -14.85
CA SER A 57 -0.33 -3.45 -14.88
C SER A 57 -1.13 -4.06 -16.02
N PHE A 58 -0.54 -4.12 -17.23
CA PHE A 58 -1.20 -4.71 -18.38
C PHE A 58 -1.52 -6.20 -18.17
N GLU A 59 -0.54 -6.97 -17.67
CA GLU A 59 -0.73 -8.39 -17.38
C GLU A 59 -1.80 -8.62 -16.30
N LYS A 60 -1.83 -7.79 -15.25
CA LYS A 60 -2.83 -7.94 -14.18
C LYS A 60 -4.24 -7.55 -14.62
N VAL A 61 -4.37 -6.55 -15.51
CA VAL A 61 -5.66 -6.22 -16.13
C VAL A 61 -6.13 -7.36 -17.02
N LYS A 62 -5.27 -7.81 -17.95
CA LYS A 62 -5.61 -8.82 -18.95
C LYS A 62 -5.95 -10.17 -18.33
N ASN A 63 -5.16 -10.62 -17.35
CA ASN A 63 -5.25 -11.98 -16.83
C ASN A 63 -5.95 -12.08 -15.46
N GLY A 64 -6.20 -10.94 -14.80
CA GLY A 64 -6.85 -10.89 -13.49
C GLY A 64 -8.18 -10.14 -13.54
N LEU A 65 -8.12 -8.83 -13.79
CA LEU A 65 -9.30 -7.95 -13.68
C LEU A 65 -10.38 -8.29 -14.72
N ILE A 66 -10.03 -8.39 -16.00
CA ILE A 66 -11.00 -8.70 -17.06
C ILE A 66 -11.69 -10.05 -16.81
N PRO A 67 -10.96 -11.17 -16.58
CA PRO A 67 -11.59 -12.46 -16.32
C PRO A 67 -12.50 -12.47 -15.08
N VAL A 68 -12.14 -11.75 -14.03
CA VAL A 68 -12.98 -11.62 -12.83
C VAL A 68 -14.29 -10.89 -13.16
N LEU A 69 -14.21 -9.77 -13.89
CA LEU A 69 -15.40 -8.99 -14.25
C LEU A 69 -16.29 -9.73 -15.26
N GLU A 70 -15.71 -10.43 -16.23
CA GLU A 70 -16.44 -11.29 -17.17
C GLU A 70 -17.19 -12.38 -16.41
N HIS A 71 -16.54 -13.07 -15.47
CA HIS A 71 -17.17 -14.08 -14.64
C HIS A 71 -18.34 -13.52 -13.81
N VAL A 72 -18.18 -12.34 -13.23
CA VAL A 72 -19.24 -11.65 -12.48
C VAL A 72 -20.46 -11.39 -13.38
N VAL A 73 -20.24 -10.91 -14.61
CA VAL A 73 -21.31 -10.65 -15.58
C VAL A 73 -21.99 -11.95 -16.01
N GLU A 74 -21.22 -12.98 -16.37
CA GLU A 74 -21.74 -14.28 -16.82
C GLU A 74 -22.61 -14.97 -15.76
N GLN A 75 -22.24 -14.84 -14.49
CA GLN A 75 -22.96 -15.43 -13.36
C GLN A 75 -24.05 -14.52 -12.80
N GLY A 76 -24.18 -13.27 -13.30
CA GLY A 76 -25.12 -12.29 -12.77
C GLY A 76 -24.85 -11.90 -11.32
N LEU A 77 -23.59 -11.93 -10.88
CA LEU A 77 -23.19 -11.63 -9.52
C LEU A 77 -23.13 -10.12 -9.27
N ILE A 78 -23.37 -9.73 -8.02
CA ILE A 78 -23.09 -8.38 -7.53
C ILE A 78 -21.72 -8.43 -6.86
N VAL A 79 -20.84 -7.50 -7.23
CA VAL A 79 -19.50 -7.37 -6.66
C VAL A 79 -19.26 -5.95 -6.18
N ASP A 80 -18.50 -5.80 -5.10
CA ASP A 80 -17.99 -4.51 -4.66
C ASP A 80 -16.72 -4.16 -5.47
N LEU A 81 -16.81 -3.09 -6.27
CA LEU A 81 -15.67 -2.62 -7.05
C LEU A 81 -14.53 -2.07 -6.19
N GLN A 82 -14.82 -1.62 -4.96
CA GLN A 82 -13.78 -1.20 -4.03
C GLN A 82 -12.89 -2.38 -3.65
N ASP A 83 -13.46 -3.51 -3.23
CA ASP A 83 -12.72 -4.74 -2.92
C ASP A 83 -11.94 -5.25 -4.14
N VAL A 84 -12.56 -5.25 -5.33
CA VAL A 84 -11.90 -5.65 -6.58
C VAL A 84 -10.66 -4.80 -6.87
N PHE A 85 -10.77 -3.47 -6.76
CA PHE A 85 -9.65 -2.58 -7.02
C PHE A 85 -8.60 -2.60 -5.90
N GLN A 86 -8.99 -2.81 -4.64
CA GLN A 86 -8.05 -3.05 -3.55
C GLN A 86 -7.21 -4.30 -3.82
N ARG A 87 -7.84 -5.42 -4.18
CA ARG A 87 -7.14 -6.66 -4.57
C ARG A 87 -6.21 -6.45 -5.76
N PHE A 88 -6.68 -5.74 -6.79
CA PHE A 88 -5.87 -5.39 -7.96
C PHE A 88 -4.61 -4.60 -7.58
N THR A 89 -4.77 -3.54 -6.78
CA THR A 89 -3.66 -2.67 -6.36
C THR A 89 -2.70 -3.38 -5.41
N PHE A 90 -3.20 -4.24 -4.52
CA PHE A 90 -2.38 -5.04 -3.61
C PHE A 90 -1.48 -6.01 -4.38
N ASP A 91 -2.06 -6.78 -5.31
CA ASP A 91 -1.29 -7.72 -6.13
C ASP A 91 -0.28 -6.98 -7.02
N SER A 92 -0.69 -5.90 -7.68
CA SER A 92 0.21 -5.11 -8.55
C SER A 92 1.38 -4.52 -7.76
N THR A 93 1.10 -3.95 -6.58
CA THR A 93 2.12 -3.40 -5.69
C THR A 93 3.05 -4.48 -5.16
N SER A 94 2.51 -5.66 -4.79
CA SER A 94 3.31 -6.79 -4.31
C SER A 94 4.28 -7.29 -5.37
N ILE A 95 3.84 -7.38 -6.63
CA ILE A 95 4.71 -7.73 -7.77
C ILE A 95 5.78 -6.65 -7.97
N LEU A 96 5.42 -5.36 -7.90
CA LEU A 96 6.37 -4.27 -8.06
C LEU A 96 7.45 -4.24 -6.98
N LEU A 97 7.09 -4.56 -5.74
CA LEU A 97 7.99 -4.50 -4.58
C LEU A 97 8.81 -5.78 -4.40
N THR A 98 8.21 -6.95 -4.63
CA THR A 98 8.80 -8.25 -4.26
C THR A 98 8.99 -9.19 -5.45
N GLY A 99 8.37 -8.90 -6.59
CA GLY A 99 8.32 -9.79 -7.76
C GLY A 99 7.31 -10.94 -7.63
N MET A 100 6.57 -11.05 -6.52
CA MET A 100 5.60 -12.12 -6.29
C MET A 100 4.16 -11.63 -6.42
N ASP A 101 3.30 -12.43 -7.07
CA ASP A 101 1.86 -12.22 -7.12
C ASP A 101 1.17 -13.00 -5.99
N PRO A 102 0.55 -12.32 -5.00
CA PRO A 102 -0.21 -12.97 -3.93
C PRO A 102 -1.51 -13.63 -4.43
N GLY A 103 -2.03 -13.23 -5.59
CA GLY A 103 -3.24 -13.79 -6.17
C GLY A 103 -4.54 -13.38 -5.45
N CYS A 104 -4.58 -12.19 -4.82
CA CYS A 104 -5.78 -11.67 -4.15
C CYS A 104 -6.93 -11.44 -5.15
N LEU A 105 -6.60 -10.98 -6.36
CA LEU A 105 -7.55 -10.79 -7.46
C LEU A 105 -7.65 -12.07 -8.29
N SER A 106 -8.66 -12.88 -8.00
CA SER A 106 -9.03 -14.05 -8.79
C SER A 106 -10.51 -14.36 -8.65
N ILE A 107 -11.06 -15.19 -9.53
CA ILE A 107 -12.48 -15.58 -9.56
C ILE A 107 -12.96 -16.13 -8.21
N LYS A 108 -12.07 -16.76 -7.42
CA LYS A 108 -12.42 -17.33 -6.12
C LYS A 108 -12.53 -16.30 -4.98
N PHE A 109 -12.08 -15.06 -5.20
CA PHE A 109 -11.99 -14.01 -4.18
C PHE A 109 -11.36 -14.52 -2.87
N PRO A 110 -10.15 -15.12 -2.92
CA PRO A 110 -9.55 -15.74 -1.75
C PRO A 110 -9.28 -14.71 -0.66
N ASN A 111 -9.43 -15.11 0.60
CA ASN A 111 -8.87 -14.35 1.71
C ASN A 111 -7.37 -14.65 1.78
N VAL A 112 -6.54 -13.65 1.51
CA VAL A 112 -5.08 -13.75 1.62
C VAL A 112 -4.68 -13.24 3.01
N PRO A 113 -4.16 -14.10 3.92
CA PRO A 113 -3.91 -13.72 5.30
C PRO A 113 -3.03 -12.49 5.47
N PHE A 114 -2.03 -12.32 4.59
CA PHE A 114 -1.14 -11.16 4.62
C PHE A 114 -1.85 -9.87 4.21
N ALA A 115 -2.72 -9.89 3.19
CA ALA A 115 -3.51 -8.72 2.78
C ALA A 115 -4.44 -8.29 3.93
N LYS A 116 -5.15 -9.26 4.53
CA LYS A 116 -6.01 -9.01 5.68
C LYS A 116 -5.25 -8.44 6.88
N ALA A 117 -4.09 -9.00 7.20
CA ALA A 117 -3.25 -8.50 8.30
C ALA A 117 -2.75 -7.08 8.04
N LEU A 118 -2.49 -6.71 6.78
CA LEU A 118 -2.12 -5.36 6.41
C LEU A 118 -3.31 -4.40 6.60
N ASP A 119 -4.50 -4.75 6.13
CA ASP A 119 -5.71 -3.95 6.32
C ASP A 119 -6.01 -3.69 7.82
N GLU A 120 -5.91 -4.74 8.64
CA GLU A 120 -6.09 -4.63 10.10
C GLU A 120 -5.02 -3.73 10.75
N ALA A 121 -3.77 -3.81 10.27
CA ALA A 121 -2.70 -2.94 10.74
C ALA A 121 -2.94 -1.48 10.34
N GLU A 122 -3.37 -1.22 9.11
CA GLU A 122 -3.70 0.12 8.61
C GLU A 122 -4.87 0.73 9.40
N GLU A 123 -5.93 -0.03 9.67
CA GLU A 123 -7.06 0.40 10.49
C GLU A 123 -6.60 0.75 11.92
N ALA A 124 -5.78 -0.11 12.54
CA ALA A 124 -5.25 0.15 13.87
C ALA A 124 -4.37 1.41 13.91
N LEU A 125 -3.54 1.64 12.89
CA LEU A 125 -2.72 2.85 12.77
C LEU A 125 -3.60 4.10 12.60
N MET A 126 -4.63 4.03 11.77
CA MET A 126 -5.59 5.13 11.59
C MET A 126 -6.29 5.47 12.91
N TYR A 127 -6.71 4.46 13.66
CA TYR A 127 -7.30 4.65 14.98
C TYR A 127 -6.35 5.36 15.95
N ARG A 128 -5.08 4.92 16.03
CA ARG A 128 -4.05 5.58 16.87
C ARG A 128 -3.81 7.02 16.45
N HIS A 129 -3.88 7.31 15.14
CA HIS A 129 -3.65 8.64 14.59
C HIS A 129 -4.80 9.60 14.88
N CYS A 130 -6.04 9.14 14.83
CA CYS A 130 -7.22 9.98 15.06
C CYS A 130 -7.60 10.14 16.54
N MET A 131 -7.24 9.19 17.40
CA MET A 131 -7.61 9.20 18.82
C MET A 131 -6.59 9.94 19.69
N PRO A 132 -7.02 10.59 20.78
CA PRO A 132 -6.09 11.15 21.76
C PRO A 132 -5.13 10.08 22.26
N LYS A 133 -3.85 10.45 22.39
CA LYS A 133 -2.75 9.55 22.75
C LYS A 133 -3.02 8.70 24.00
N ILE A 134 -3.70 9.28 24.98
CA ILE A 134 -4.07 8.60 26.23
C ILE A 134 -5.04 7.44 25.95
N CYS A 135 -6.04 7.65 25.09
CA CYS A 135 -7.07 6.66 24.80
C CYS A 135 -6.47 5.38 24.20
N TRP A 136 -5.67 5.49 23.15
CA TRP A 136 -5.12 4.30 22.49
C TRP A 136 -3.99 3.66 23.31
N LYS A 137 -3.24 4.43 24.11
CA LYS A 137 -2.23 3.86 25.02
C LYS A 137 -2.83 3.04 26.16
N LEU A 138 -4.04 3.38 26.62
CA LEU A 138 -4.76 2.58 27.61
C LEU A 138 -5.31 1.26 27.05
N LEU A 139 -5.42 1.15 25.73
CA LEU A 139 -5.88 -0.05 25.02
C LEU A 139 -4.74 -0.97 24.60
N ARG A 140 -3.48 -0.59 24.86
CA ARG A 140 -2.28 -1.38 24.59
C ARG A 140 -1.94 -2.28 25.78
#